data_AF-A0A3D3VSL6-F1
#
_entry.id   AF-A0A3D3VSL6-F1
#
_cell.length_a   1.000
_cell.length_b   1.000
_cell.length_c   1.000
_cell.angle_alpha   90.00
_cell.angle_beta   90.00
_cell.angle_gamma   90.00
#
_symmetry.space_group_name_H-M   'P 1'
#
loop_
_entity.id
_entity.type
_entity.pdbx_description
1 polymer ?
#
loop_
_entity_poly.entity_id
_entity_poly.type
_entity_poly.pdbx_seq_one_letter_code
_entity_poly.pdbx_strand_id
1 'polypeptide(L)'
;MSPSRKEPDKEVPVDSTVESPVEPGNEPGLSEEEEKGEGSVRISEEVIAQIATQALLKVSGVQPASPGLVANLRLGKKTSGGVRISVEEGEMPSVVVDAYITTKYGLRIPDIAWDVQESIKKTL
;
A
#
# COMPACT_ATOMS: atom_id res chain seq x y z
N MET A 1 -86.98 18.79 1.92
CA MET A 1 -87.88 17.65 1.61
C MET A 1 -87.04 16.57 0.95
N SER A 2 -86.75 15.49 1.67
CA SER A 2 -86.35 14.21 1.06
C SER A 2 -87.57 13.59 0.36
N PRO A 3 -87.42 12.57 -0.50
CA PRO A 3 -87.34 11.21 0.05
C PRO A 3 -86.50 10.18 -0.75
N SER A 4 -86.11 9.14 0.01
CA SER A 4 -85.44 7.90 -0.35
C SER A 4 -86.32 6.89 -1.11
N ARG A 5 -85.70 5.91 -1.79
CA ARG A 5 -86.19 4.51 -1.94
C ARG A 5 -85.04 3.59 -2.43
N LYS A 6 -84.35 2.83 -1.57
CA LYS A 6 -84.60 1.46 -1.01
C LYS A 6 -83.95 0.33 -1.86
N GLU A 7 -82.89 -0.28 -1.32
CA GLU A 7 -82.20 -1.54 -1.72
C GLU A 7 -83.05 -2.79 -1.34
N PRO A 8 -82.71 -4.08 -1.64
CA PRO A 8 -81.52 -4.81 -1.14
C PRO A 8 -80.91 -5.99 -1.98
N ASP A 9 -79.62 -6.22 -1.73
CA ASP A 9 -78.86 -7.46 -1.43
C ASP A 9 -78.87 -8.74 -2.29
N LYS A 10 -77.65 -9.14 -2.71
CA LYS A 10 -77.18 -10.53 -2.55
C LYS A 10 -75.67 -10.61 -2.31
N GLU A 11 -75.35 -10.67 -1.02
CA GLU A 11 -74.30 -11.39 -0.28
C GLU A 11 -72.94 -11.76 -0.92
N VAL A 12 -71.92 -11.28 -0.20
CA VAL A 12 -70.48 -11.59 -0.19
C VAL A 12 -70.22 -13.01 0.36
N PRO A 13 -69.03 -13.62 0.17
CA PRO A 13 -67.98 -13.53 1.21
C PRO A 13 -66.55 -13.56 0.58
N VAL A 14 -65.41 -13.27 1.18
CA VAL A 14 -64.87 -12.83 2.48
C VAL A 14 -63.38 -12.56 2.17
N ASP A 15 -62.70 -11.58 2.74
CA ASP A 15 -61.82 -11.69 3.92
C ASP A 15 -60.58 -10.84 3.54
N SER A 16 -59.99 -9.92 4.30
CA SER A 16 -60.14 -9.54 5.70
C SER A 16 -59.77 -8.06 5.82
N THR A 17 -60.54 -7.37 6.66
CA THR A 17 -60.18 -6.12 7.35
C THR A 17 -58.88 -6.30 8.13
N VAL A 18 -58.02 -5.27 8.21
CA VAL A 18 -57.77 -4.57 9.49
C VAL A 18 -56.72 -3.46 9.37
N GLU A 19 -57.23 -2.26 9.69
CA GLU A 19 -56.66 -1.07 10.36
C GLU A 19 -55.22 -0.59 10.17
N SER A 20 -55.15 0.74 9.99
CA SER A 20 -54.10 1.73 10.32
C SER A 20 -53.67 1.68 11.82
N PRO A 21 -52.89 2.61 12.45
CA PRO A 21 -52.34 3.92 12.04
C PRO A 21 -50.94 4.29 12.68
N VAL A 22 -50.55 5.59 12.59
CA VAL A 22 -49.67 6.42 13.47
C VAL A 22 -48.15 6.52 13.20
N GLU A 23 -47.67 7.76 12.99
CA GLU A 23 -46.25 8.25 13.04
C GLU A 23 -45.73 8.34 14.50
N PRO A 24 -44.54 8.91 14.88
CA PRO A 24 -43.30 9.31 14.17
C PRO A 24 -42.00 8.76 14.87
N GLY A 25 -40.82 8.85 14.25
CA GLY A 25 -39.57 8.47 14.93
C GLY A 25 -38.28 8.80 14.18
N ASN A 26 -37.42 9.58 14.81
CA ASN A 26 -36.11 10.02 14.34
C ASN A 26 -35.06 8.90 14.54
N GLU A 27 -34.54 8.32 13.46
CA GLU A 27 -33.36 7.43 13.50
C GLU A 27 -32.16 8.15 12.87
N PRO A 28 -31.11 8.50 13.63
CA PRO A 28 -29.87 8.97 13.04
C PRO A 28 -29.23 7.78 12.32
N GLY A 29 -29.08 7.91 10.99
CA GLY A 29 -28.30 6.95 10.22
C GLY A 29 -26.90 6.87 10.82
N LEU A 30 -26.51 5.67 11.28
CA LEU A 30 -25.13 5.38 11.62
C LEU A 30 -24.29 5.71 10.39
N SER A 31 -23.53 6.80 10.47
CA SER A 31 -22.34 6.95 9.67
C SER A 31 -21.40 5.83 10.11
N GLU A 32 -21.36 4.75 9.33
CA GLU A 32 -20.23 3.85 9.32
C GLU A 32 -19.02 4.71 8.95
N GLU A 33 -18.33 5.21 9.98
CA GLU A 33 -16.94 5.58 9.85
C GLU A 33 -16.24 4.27 9.49
N GLU A 34 -16.07 4.01 8.20
CA GLU A 34 -15.02 3.13 7.74
C GLU A 34 -13.72 3.74 8.27
N GLU A 35 -13.31 3.33 9.48
CA GLU A 35 -11.91 3.31 9.84
C GLU A 35 -11.24 2.41 8.80
N LYS A 36 -10.84 3.03 7.69
CA LYS A 36 -9.78 2.54 6.86
C LYS A 36 -8.54 2.60 7.72
N GLY A 37 -8.39 1.61 8.59
CA GLY A 37 -7.15 1.33 9.30
C GLY A 37 -6.12 1.10 8.21
N GLU A 38 -5.41 2.17 7.85
CA GLU A 38 -4.29 2.11 6.94
C GLU A 38 -3.23 1.25 7.62
N GLY A 39 -3.27 -0.07 7.33
CA GLY A 39 -2.23 -0.98 7.77
C GLY A 39 -0.89 -0.44 7.29
N SER A 40 0.04 -0.22 8.21
CA SER A 40 1.38 0.25 7.87
C SER A 40 2.10 -0.84 7.05
N VAL A 41 2.25 -0.61 5.74
CA VAL A 41 3.02 -1.49 4.86
C VAL A 41 4.50 -1.24 5.09
N ARG A 42 5.18 -2.20 5.72
CA ARG A 42 6.62 -2.16 5.94
C ARG A 42 7.34 -3.05 4.93
N ILE A 43 8.28 -2.46 4.17
CA ILE A 43 9.13 -3.20 3.23
C ILE A 43 10.40 -3.63 3.97
N SER A 44 10.74 -4.91 3.90
CA SER A 44 11.97 -5.43 4.51
C SER A 44 13.23 -4.89 3.81
N GLU A 45 14.29 -4.65 4.59
CA GLU A 45 15.60 -4.20 4.07
C GLU A 45 16.15 -5.11 2.97
N GLU A 46 15.90 -6.42 3.06
CA GLU A 46 16.34 -7.41 2.08
C GLU A 46 15.71 -7.18 0.69
N VAL A 47 14.43 -6.81 0.64
CA VAL A 47 13.73 -6.53 -0.61
C VAL A 47 14.29 -5.26 -1.25
N ILE A 48 14.49 -4.21 -0.46
CA ILE A 48 15.10 -2.95 -0.92
C ILE A 48 16.51 -3.22 -1.48
N ALA A 49 17.29 -4.05 -0.78
CA ALA A 49 18.63 -4.38 -1.22
C ALA A 49 18.64 -5.18 -2.53
N GLN A 50 17.71 -6.13 -2.72
CA GLN A 50 17.56 -6.83 -3.98
C GLN A 50 17.23 -5.88 -5.14
N ILE A 51 16.29 -4.94 -4.92
CA ILE A 51 15.91 -3.94 -5.92
C ILE A 51 17.11 -3.05 -6.26
N ALA A 52 17.85 -2.59 -5.26
CA ALA A 52 19.06 -1.80 -5.45
C ALA A 52 20.15 -2.56 -6.23
N THR A 53 20.37 -3.84 -5.92
CA THR A 53 21.30 -4.69 -6.68
C THR A 53 20.86 -4.84 -8.14
N GLN A 54 19.56 -5.02 -8.41
CA GLN A 54 19.04 -5.06 -9.79
C GLN A 54 19.24 -3.72 -10.51
N ALA A 55 19.07 -2.59 -9.82
CA ALA A 55 19.32 -1.26 -10.37
C ALA A 55 20.81 -1.06 -10.73
N LEU A 56 21.74 -1.57 -9.90
CA LEU A 56 23.18 -1.52 -10.18
C LEU A 56 23.56 -2.30 -11.43
N LEU A 57 22.94 -3.46 -11.67
CA LEU A 57 23.20 -4.29 -12.85
C LEU A 57 22.78 -3.63 -14.17
N LYS A 58 21.89 -2.62 -14.13
CA LYS A 58 21.49 -1.85 -15.32
C LYS A 58 22.54 -0.82 -15.74
N VAL A 59 23.47 -0.45 -14.86
CA VAL A 59 24.49 0.56 -15.15
C VAL A 59 25.67 -0.09 -15.87
N SER A 60 25.96 0.40 -17.07
CA SER A 60 27.01 -0.16 -17.92
C SER A 60 28.40 -0.02 -17.27
N GLY A 61 29.16 -1.12 -17.26
CA GLY A 61 30.52 -1.11 -16.71
C GLY A 61 30.59 -1.11 -15.18
N VAL A 62 29.45 -1.26 -14.49
CA VAL A 62 29.34 -1.42 -13.04
C VAL A 62 28.96 -2.86 -12.70
N GLN A 63 29.57 -3.41 -11.67
CA GLN A 63 29.19 -4.67 -11.06
C GLN A 63 29.06 -4.46 -9.55
N PRO A 64 28.03 -5.02 -8.89
CA PRO A 64 27.96 -5.01 -7.44
C PRO A 64 29.19 -5.71 -6.87
N ALA A 65 29.85 -5.09 -5.88
CA ALA A 65 31.01 -5.68 -5.25
C ALA A 65 30.59 -6.97 -4.53
N SER A 66 31.39 -8.03 -4.69
CA SER A 66 31.17 -9.25 -3.93
C SER A 66 31.37 -8.95 -2.43
N PRO A 67 30.50 -9.42 -1.53
CA PRO A 67 30.62 -9.17 -0.10
C PRO A 67 31.97 -9.62 0.50
N GLY A 68 32.69 -10.54 -0.16
CA GLY A 68 34.00 -11.03 0.26
C GLY A 68 34.01 -11.61 1.68
N LEU A 69 35.19 -11.97 2.18
CA LEU A 69 35.38 -12.47 3.56
C LEU A 69 34.95 -11.43 4.64
N VAL A 70 34.75 -10.16 4.25
CA VAL A 70 34.35 -9.06 5.13
C VAL A 70 32.90 -9.20 5.64
N ALA A 71 32.04 -9.92 4.90
CA ALA A 71 30.70 -10.27 5.38
C ALA A 71 30.74 -11.26 6.56
N ASN A 72 31.79 -12.09 6.69
CA ASN A 72 31.90 -13.08 7.77
C ASN A 72 32.50 -12.51 9.07
N LEU A 73 33.12 -11.32 9.02
CA LEU A 73 33.72 -10.69 10.20
C LEU A 73 32.80 -9.64 10.86
N ARG A 74 31.81 -9.13 10.13
CA ARG A 74 30.87 -8.12 10.64
C ARG A 74 29.63 -8.80 11.24
N LEU A 75 29.80 -9.23 12.49
CA LEU A 75 28.75 -9.79 13.33
C LEU A 75 27.63 -8.76 13.58
N GLY A 76 26.65 -8.65 12.67
CA GLY A 76 25.40 -7.94 12.98
C GLY A 76 24.66 -7.26 11.83
N LYS A 77 25.28 -6.95 10.68
CA LYS A 77 24.56 -6.33 9.54
C LYS A 77 24.81 -7.12 8.26
N LYS A 78 23.73 -7.72 7.74
CA LYS A 78 23.73 -8.47 6.49
C LYS A 78 24.08 -7.51 5.34
N THR A 79 25.00 -7.92 4.49
CA THR A 79 25.28 -7.24 3.22
C THR A 79 24.83 -8.18 2.11
N SER A 80 23.89 -7.74 1.28
CA SER A 80 23.37 -8.54 0.17
C SER A 80 23.86 -7.92 -1.13
N GLY A 81 24.63 -8.68 -1.91
CA GLY A 81 25.01 -8.29 -3.27
C GLY A 81 25.70 -6.92 -3.39
N GLY A 82 26.62 -6.59 -2.46
CA GLY A 82 27.39 -5.35 -2.52
C GLY A 82 26.62 -4.09 -2.13
N VAL A 83 25.42 -4.21 -1.56
CA VAL A 83 24.62 -3.07 -1.09
C VAL A 83 24.31 -3.25 0.38
N ARG A 84 24.36 -2.16 1.15
CA ARG A 84 23.90 -2.09 2.53
C ARG A 84 22.77 -1.07 2.62
N ILE A 85 21.68 -1.49 3.25
CA ILE A 85 20.51 -0.67 3.49
C ILE A 85 20.45 -0.35 4.97
N SER A 86 19.98 0.84 5.30
CA SER A 86 19.55 1.19 6.66
C SER A 86 18.27 2.01 6.55
N VAL A 87 17.22 1.53 7.19
CA VAL A 87 15.91 2.20 7.20
C VAL A 87 15.76 2.93 8.54
N GLU A 88 15.50 4.23 8.47
CA GLU A 88 15.18 5.05 9.62
C GLU A 88 13.67 5.27 9.67
N GLU A 89 13.05 4.81 10.75
CA GLU A 89 11.60 4.95 10.98
C GLU A 89 11.32 6.26 11.71
N GLY A 90 10.31 7.01 11.26
CA GLY A 90 9.93 8.29 11.82
C GLY A 90 8.73 8.88 11.09
N GLU A 91 8.41 10.15 11.36
CA GLU A 91 7.34 10.88 10.65
C GLU A 91 7.56 10.92 9.14
N MET A 92 8.83 11.01 8.71
CA MET A 92 9.24 10.89 7.32
C MET A 92 10.27 9.75 7.21
N PRO A 93 9.88 8.55 6.75
CA PRO A 93 10.78 7.42 6.68
C PRO A 93 11.93 7.71 5.70
N SER A 94 13.15 7.39 6.12
CA SER A 94 14.37 7.61 5.35
C SER A 94 15.03 6.26 5.04
N VAL A 95 15.52 6.10 3.81
CA VAL A 95 16.26 4.89 3.40
C VAL A 95 17.65 5.31 2.93
N VAL A 96 18.66 4.85 3.66
CA VAL A 96 20.06 5.07 3.32
C VAL A 96 20.58 3.85 2.56
N VAL A 97 21.12 4.10 1.37
CA VAL A 97 21.65 3.06 0.46
C VAL A 97 23.15 3.27 0.26
N ASP A 98 23.95 2.38 0.87
CA ASP A 98 25.39 2.31 0.64
C ASP A 98 25.68 1.27 -0.45
N ALA A 99 26.14 1.73 -1.63
CA ALA A 99 26.51 0.84 -2.73
C ALA A 99 28.03 0.66 -2.81
N TYR A 100 28.48 -0.60 -2.75
CA TYR A 100 29.85 -1.01 -3.01
C TYR A 100 29.91 -1.61 -4.40
N ILE A 101 30.68 -1.00 -5.29
CA ILE A 101 30.73 -1.37 -6.70
C ILE A 101 32.16 -1.59 -7.19
N THR A 102 32.30 -2.47 -8.18
CA THR A 102 33.50 -2.62 -9.00
C THR A 102 33.20 -2.07 -10.38
N THR A 103 34.06 -1.18 -10.89
CA THR A 103 33.87 -0.54 -12.19
C THR A 103 35.01 -0.91 -13.15
N LYS A 104 34.75 -0.86 -14.45
CA LYS A 104 35.80 -1.05 -15.47
C LYS A 104 36.79 0.11 -15.44
N TYR A 105 38.06 -0.21 -15.68
CA TYR A 105 39.11 0.80 -15.84
C TYR A 105 38.82 1.72 -17.03
N GLY A 106 39.23 2.99 -16.92
CA GLY A 106 39.07 4.00 -17.98
C GLY A 106 37.73 4.73 -17.96
N LEU A 107 36.86 4.45 -16.99
CA LEU A 107 35.60 5.19 -16.78
C LEU A 107 35.82 6.41 -15.87
N ARG A 108 35.10 7.49 -16.14
CA ARG A 108 35.08 8.67 -15.28
C ARG A 108 34.21 8.39 -14.06
N ILE A 109 34.82 8.40 -12.88
CA ILE A 109 34.13 8.10 -11.62
C ILE A 109 32.92 9.02 -11.35
N PRO A 110 32.99 10.35 -11.60
CA PRO A 110 31.82 11.21 -11.38
C PRO A 110 30.61 10.84 -12.24
N ASP A 111 30.84 10.50 -13.51
CA ASP A 111 29.78 10.13 -14.45
C ASP A 111 29.10 8.82 -14.01
N ILE A 112 29.91 7.82 -13.63
CA ILE A 112 29.39 6.54 -13.13
C ILE A 112 28.65 6.71 -11.80
N ALA A 113 29.16 7.56 -10.90
CA ALA A 113 28.48 7.83 -9.63
C ALA A 113 27.09 8.45 -9.86
N TRP A 114 27.00 9.37 -10.83
CA TRP A 114 25.72 9.95 -11.24
C TRP A 114 24.76 8.88 -11.78
N ASP A 115 25.22 8.06 -12.72
CA ASP A 115 24.39 6.99 -13.32
C ASP A 115 23.91 5.97 -12.28
N VAL A 116 24.76 5.60 -11.32
CA VAL A 116 24.40 4.69 -10.22
C VAL A 116 23.32 5.31 -9.33
N GLN A 117 23.51 6.56 -8.90
CA GLN A 117 22.55 7.25 -8.06
C GLN A 117 21.21 7.43 -8.78
N GLU A 118 21.24 7.79 -10.07
CA GLU A 118 20.04 7.98 -10.87
C GLU A 118 19.31 6.65 -11.14
N SER A 119 20.04 5.57 -11.39
CA SER A 119 19.44 4.22 -11.54
C SER A 119 18.72 3.76 -10.27
N ILE A 120 19.34 3.96 -9.11
CA ILE A 120 18.75 3.60 -7.81
C ILE A 120 17.50 4.44 -7.53
N LYS A 121 17.58 5.77 -7.68
CA LYS A 121 16.46 6.70 -7.48
C LYS A 121 15.27 6.48 -8.43
N LYS A 122 15.50 5.89 -9.61
CA LYS A 122 14.43 5.55 -10.56
C LYS A 122 13.77 4.22 -10.27
N THR A 123 14.44 3.35 -9.53
CA THR A 123 13.98 1.98 -9.28
C THR A 123 13.31 1.84 -7.91
N LEU A 124 13.77 2.62 -6.92
CA LEU A 124 13.15 2.77 -5.60
C LEU A 124 12.16 3.94 -5.60
#